data_AF-A0A376FE32-F1
#
_entry.id   AF-A0A376FE32-F1
#
_cell.length_a   1.000
_cell.length_b   1.000
_cell.length_c   1.000
_cell.angle_alpha   90.00
_cell.angle_beta   90.00
_cell.angle_gamma   90.00
#
_symmetry.space_group_name_H-M   'P 1'
#
loop_
_entity.id
_entity.type
_entity.pdbx_description
1 polymer ?
#
loop_
_entity_poly.entity_id
_entity_poly.type
_entity_poly.pdbx_seq_one_letter_code
_entity_poly.pdbx_strand_id
1 'polypeptide(L)'
;MMQMFSGASSGGWFEKAQRFGKSFMLPIAVLPAAGLLLGIGGALSNPNTLAAYPFLDVAGFRPIFTIMSSAGSIVFANLSVLCCSWGCRRVGKKR
;
A
#
# COMPACT_ATOMS: atom_id res chain seq x y z
N MET A 1 16.93 21.61 5.23
CA MET A 1 17.45 20.81 4.11
C MET A 1 16.32 20.11 3.33
N MET A 2 15.26 20.83 2.97
CA MET A 2 14.14 20.34 2.13
C MET A 2 14.01 21.18 0.83
N GLN A 3 15.11 21.80 0.40
CA GLN A 3 15.23 22.70 -0.76
C GLN A 3 15.79 22.00 -2.02
N MET A 4 15.73 20.66 -2.09
CA MET A 4 16.32 19.88 -3.20
C MET A 4 15.38 19.62 -4.39
N PHE A 5 14.20 20.24 -4.45
CA PHE A 5 13.34 20.17 -5.65
C PHE A 5 12.83 21.55 -6.10
N SER A 6 13.66 22.58 -5.93
CA SER A 6 13.41 23.95 -6.42
C SER A 6 14.24 24.25 -7.69
N GLY A 7 14.19 23.36 -8.68
CA GLY A 7 14.96 23.53 -9.91
C GLY A 7 14.53 22.60 -11.03
N ALA A 8 13.40 22.91 -11.67
CA ALA A 8 13.14 22.46 -13.04
C ALA A 8 12.33 23.56 -13.74
N SER A 9 13.02 24.24 -14.64
CA SER A 9 12.60 25.39 -15.42
C SER A 9 11.48 25.06 -16.42
N SER A 10 10.54 25.99 -16.54
CA SER A 10 9.85 26.42 -17.76
C SER A 10 9.13 25.37 -18.63
N GLY A 11 7.82 25.24 -18.41
CA GLY A 11 6.85 24.66 -19.35
C GLY A 11 5.57 24.23 -18.63
N GLY A 12 4.45 24.95 -18.81
CA GLY A 12 3.20 24.70 -18.07
C GLY A 12 2.62 23.27 -18.20
N TRP A 13 3.05 22.52 -19.22
CA TRP A 13 2.74 21.11 -19.41
C TRP A 13 3.64 20.16 -18.60
N PHE A 14 4.93 20.49 -18.45
CA PHE A 14 5.89 19.66 -17.72
C PHE A 14 5.59 19.67 -16.22
N GLU A 15 5.17 20.82 -15.67
CA GLU A 15 4.81 20.90 -14.26
C GLU A 15 3.57 20.06 -13.90
N LYS A 16 2.57 19.99 -14.80
CA LYS A 16 1.40 19.12 -14.61
C LYS A 16 1.79 17.64 -14.62
N ALA A 17 2.66 17.24 -15.56
CA ALA A 17 3.18 15.88 -15.61
C ALA A 17 3.99 15.52 -14.35
N GLN A 18 4.81 16.45 -13.85
CA GLN A 18 5.60 16.25 -12.63
C GLN A 18 4.73 16.13 -11.36
N ARG A 19 3.63 16.90 -11.30
CA ARG A 19 2.62 16.77 -10.23
C ARG A 19 1.89 15.43 -10.30
N PHE A 20 1.62 14.94 -11.51
CA PHE A 20 1.01 13.62 -11.73
C PHE A 20 1.92 12.49 -11.21
N GLY A 21 3.23 12.57 -11.47
CA GLY A 21 4.22 11.62 -10.93
C GLY A 21 4.29 11.61 -9.39
N LYS A 22 4.15 12.77 -8.75
CA LYS A 22 4.14 12.90 -7.27
C LYS A 22 2.89 12.31 -6.60
N SER A 23 1.84 12.05 -7.37
CA SER A 23 0.62 11.39 -6.89
C SER A 23 0.80 9.87 -6.78
N PHE A 24 1.48 9.26 -7.75
CA PHE A 24 1.76 7.81 -7.75
C PHE A 24 2.75 7.39 -6.66
N MET A 25 3.57 8.31 -6.17
CA MET A 25 4.61 8.03 -5.20
C MET A 25 4.08 7.51 -3.84
N LEU A 26 2.83 7.78 -3.47
CA LEU A 26 2.30 7.38 -2.16
C LEU A 26 1.52 6.09 -2.13
N PRO A 27 0.71 5.77 -3.16
CA PRO A 27 0.29 4.39 -3.34
C PRO A 27 1.49 3.44 -3.38
N ILE A 28 2.56 3.81 -4.10
CA ILE A 28 3.81 3.03 -4.15
C ILE A 28 4.46 2.88 -2.76
N ALA A 29 4.32 3.84 -1.85
CA ALA A 29 4.90 3.74 -0.50
C ALA A 29 4.08 2.84 0.45
N VAL A 30 2.78 2.66 0.19
CA VAL A 30 1.89 1.79 0.99
C VAL A 30 1.91 0.34 0.49
N LEU A 31 2.21 0.15 -0.79
CA LEU A 31 2.27 -1.17 -1.46
C LEU A 31 3.22 -2.19 -0.78
N PRO A 32 4.43 -1.82 -0.31
CA PRO A 32 5.36 -2.75 0.33
C PRO A 32 4.85 -3.25 1.68
N ALA A 33 4.23 -2.37 2.47
CA ALA A 33 3.64 -2.74 3.75
C ALA A 33 2.45 -3.69 3.56
N ALA A 34 1.58 -3.42 2.58
CA ALA A 34 0.48 -4.31 2.22
C ALA A 34 0.99 -5.68 1.72
N GLY A 35 2.08 -5.69 0.93
CA GLY A 35 2.69 -6.91 0.41
C GLY A 35 3.29 -7.80 1.51
N LEU A 36 4.04 -7.21 2.45
CA LEU A 36 4.57 -7.94 3.60
C LEU A 36 3.45 -8.50 4.49
N LEU A 37 2.40 -7.70 4.71
CA LEU A 37 1.26 -8.10 5.54
C LEU A 37 0.45 -9.24 4.91
N LEU A 38 0.23 -9.19 3.59
CA LEU A 38 -0.39 -10.28 2.82
C LEU A 38 0.47 -11.55 2.83
N GLY A 39 1.79 -11.40 2.64
CA GLY A 39 2.73 -12.52 2.62
C GLY A 39 2.85 -13.23 3.97
N ILE A 40 2.99 -12.47 5.05
CA ILE A 40 3.07 -13.03 6.42
C ILE A 40 1.72 -13.66 6.81
N GLY A 41 0.60 -13.00 6.52
CA GLY A 41 -0.74 -13.53 6.83
C GLY A 41 -1.08 -14.80 6.05
N GLY A 42 -0.66 -14.88 4.78
CA GLY A 42 -0.85 -16.07 3.94
C GLY A 42 0.05 -17.24 4.35
N ALA A 43 1.30 -16.98 4.70
CA ALA A 43 2.25 -18.01 5.13
C ALA A 43 1.85 -18.65 6.47
N LEU A 44 1.29 -17.85 7.40
CA LEU A 44 0.87 -18.31 8.72
C LEU A 44 -0.53 -18.94 8.73
N SER A 45 -1.36 -18.65 7.71
CA SER A 45 -2.69 -19.26 7.54
C SER A 45 -2.66 -20.61 6.78
N ASN A 46 -1.49 -21.11 6.39
CA ASN A 46 -1.36 -22.35 5.62
C ASN A 46 -1.52 -23.59 6.52
N PRO A 47 -2.24 -24.64 6.08
CA PRO A 47 -2.40 -25.87 6.86
C PRO A 47 -1.07 -26.53 7.27
N ASN A 48 -0.01 -26.35 6.49
CA ASN A 48 1.31 -26.92 6.76
C ASN A 48 2.07 -26.20 7.89
N THR A 49 1.90 -24.88 8.02
CA THR A 49 2.46 -24.10 9.14
C THR A 49 1.66 -24.29 10.42
N LEU A 50 0.34 -24.49 10.31
CA LEU A 50 -0.52 -24.86 11.43
C LEU A 50 -0.18 -26.25 12.01
N ALA A 51 0.21 -27.19 11.17
CA ALA A 51 0.70 -28.52 11.59
C ALA A 51 2.08 -28.46 12.27
N ALA A 52 2.95 -27.54 11.84
CA ALA A 52 4.28 -27.36 12.41
C ALA A 52 4.28 -26.55 13.72
N TYR A 53 3.33 -25.62 13.89
CA TYR A 53 3.21 -24.74 15.05
C TYR A 53 1.83 -24.92 15.72
N PRO A 54 1.59 -26.01 16.48
CA PRO A 54 0.29 -26.31 17.11
C PRO A 54 -0.10 -25.33 18.23
N PHE A 55 0.81 -24.44 18.65
CA PHE A 55 0.50 -23.33 19.56
C PHE A 55 -0.13 -22.11 18.87
N LEU A 56 -0.15 -22.07 17.53
CA LEU A 56 -1.02 -21.14 16.78
C LEU A 56 -2.45 -21.70 16.65
N ASP A 57 -2.69 -22.96 17.02
CA ASP A 57 -3.99 -23.64 16.96
C ASP A 57 -4.93 -23.30 18.14
N VAL A 58 -4.53 -22.37 19.01
CA VAL A 58 -5.50 -21.69 19.87
C VAL A 58 -6.41 -20.84 18.99
N ALA A 59 -7.72 -21.11 19.06
CA ALA A 59 -8.78 -20.56 18.21
C ALA A 59 -8.80 -19.02 18.02
N GLY A 60 -8.00 -18.26 18.80
CA GLY A 60 -7.85 -16.81 18.66
C GLY A 60 -6.87 -16.35 17.57
N PHE A 61 -5.76 -17.03 17.32
CA PHE A 61 -4.70 -16.53 16.40
C PHE A 61 -4.97 -16.88 14.94
N ARG A 62 -5.58 -18.04 14.68
CA ARG A 62 -5.95 -18.53 13.35
C ARG A 62 -6.82 -17.52 12.56
N PRO A 63 -7.93 -16.98 13.11
CA PRO A 63 -8.72 -15.97 12.41
C PRO A 63 -8.01 -14.63 12.23
N ILE A 64 -7.11 -14.24 13.14
CA ILE A 64 -6.35 -12.98 13.04
C ILE A 64 -5.43 -13.00 11.82
N PHE A 65 -4.71 -14.10 11.58
CA PHE A 65 -3.84 -14.25 10.41
C PHE A 65 -4.63 -14.30 9.10
N THR A 66 -5.79 -14.96 9.10
CA THR A 66 -6.69 -14.97 7.95
C THR A 66 -7.22 -13.56 7.64
N ILE A 67 -7.67 -12.82 8.65
CA ILE A 67 -8.15 -11.43 8.48
C ILE A 67 -7.01 -10.52 7.98
N MET A 68 -5.78 -10.71 8.48
CA MET A 68 -4.61 -9.97 8.03
C MET A 68 -4.30 -10.23 6.54
N SER A 69 -4.35 -11.49 6.10
CA SER A 69 -4.19 -11.83 4.68
C SER A 69 -5.32 -11.23 3.83
N SER A 70 -6.58 -11.35 4.25
CA SER A 70 -7.72 -10.75 3.57
C SER A 70 -7.64 -9.22 3.50
N ALA A 71 -7.18 -8.57 4.56
CA ALA A 71 -6.99 -7.12 4.56
C ALA A 71 -5.93 -6.68 3.53
N GLY A 72 -4.81 -7.41 3.43
CA GLY A 72 -3.79 -7.16 2.42
C GLY A 72 -4.34 -7.28 1.00
N SER A 73 -5.09 -8.35 0.70
CA SER A 73 -5.65 -8.56 -0.64
C SER A 73 -6.71 -7.52 -1.02
N ILE A 74 -7.54 -7.09 -0.07
CA ILE A 74 -8.54 -6.02 -0.29
C ILE A 74 -7.86 -4.69 -0.65
N VAL A 75 -6.75 -4.35 0.00
CA VAL A 75 -5.98 -3.12 -0.32
C VAL A 75 -5.40 -3.18 -1.73
N PHE A 76 -4.87 -4.35 -2.16
CA PHE A 76 -4.39 -4.54 -3.53
C PHE A 76 -5.52 -4.54 -4.56
N ALA A 77 -6.65 -5.18 -4.26
CA ALA A 77 -7.81 -5.23 -5.15
C ALA A 77 -8.42 -3.84 -5.38
N ASN A 78 -8.37 -2.97 -4.37
CA ASN A 78 -8.88 -1.59 -4.45
C ASN A 78 -7.79 -0.56 -4.77
N LEU A 79 -6.60 -1.00 -5.23
CA LEU A 79 -5.48 -0.10 -5.51
C LEU A 79 -5.82 0.93 -6.60
N SER A 80 -6.64 0.55 -7.59
CA SER A 80 -7.13 1.47 -8.64
C SER A 80 -7.99 2.60 -8.07
N VAL A 81 -8.88 2.28 -7.12
CA VAL A 81 -9.72 3.25 -6.40
C VAL A 81 -8.89 4.12 -5.47
N LEU A 82 -7.91 3.53 -4.76
CA LEU A 82 -6.94 4.27 -3.97
C LEU A 82 -6.17 5.25 -4.85
N CYS A 83 -5.62 4.81 -5.98
CA CYS A 83 -4.85 5.68 -6.88
C CYS A 83 -5.70 6.85 -7.42
N CYS A 84 -6.96 6.59 -7.78
CA CYS A 84 -7.89 7.60 -8.28
C CYS A 84 -8.36 8.60 -7.20
N SER A 85 -8.83 8.10 -6.05
CA SER A 85 -9.28 8.92 -4.92
C SER A 85 -8.15 9.78 -4.34
N TRP A 86 -6.95 9.20 -4.29
CA TRP A 86 -5.79 9.82 -3.69
C TRP A 86 -5.13 10.83 -4.64
N GLY A 87 -5.12 10.56 -5.94
CA GLY A 87 -4.71 11.53 -6.97
C GLY A 87 -5.64 12.73 -7.06
N CYS A 88 -6.96 12.53 -7.07
CA CYS A 88 -7.91 13.65 -7.04
C CYS A 88 -7.75 14.53 -5.79
N ARG A 89 -7.56 13.93 -4.60
CA ARG A 89 -7.38 14.70 -3.35
C ARG A 89 -6.06 15.47 -3.28
N ARG A 90 -5.00 14.94 -3.90
CA ARG A 90 -3.67 15.56 -3.95
C ARG A 90 -3.54 16.68 -4.98
N VAL A 91 -4.29 16.63 -6.09
CA VAL A 91 -4.24 17.66 -7.15
C VAL A 91 -4.87 18.97 -6.69
N GLY A 92 -5.87 18.94 -5.79
CA GLY A 92 -6.51 20.14 -5.24
C GLY A 92 -5.84 20.78 -4.02
N LYS A 93 -4.94 20.06 -3.32
CA LYS A 93 -4.32 20.54 -2.07
C LYS A 93 -2.90 21.07 -2.31
N LYS A 94 -2.78 21.98 -3.28
CA LYS A 94 -1.60 22.82 -3.48
C LYS A 94 -1.97 24.25 -3.07
N ARG A 95 -1.99 24.46 -1.75
CA ARG A 95 -1.74 25.75 -1.11
C ARG A 95 -0.57 25.56 -0.16
#